data_AF-A0A1H6WHI9-F1
#
_entry.id   AF-A0A1H6WHI9-F1
#
_cell.length_a   1.000
_cell.length_b   1.000
_cell.length_c   1.000
_cell.angle_alpha   90.00
_cell.angle_beta   90.00
_cell.angle_gamma   90.00
#
_symmetry.space_group_name_H-M   'P 1'
#
loop_
_entity.id
_entity.type
_entity.pdbx_description
1 polymer ?
#
loop_
_entity_poly.entity_id
_entity_poly.type
_entity_poly.pdbx_seq_one_letter_code
_entity_poly.pdbx_strand_id
1 'polypeptide(L)'
;MARGFNYAPGASDEVQEASDEGLSKERMLELGGSRNAVVREAIAARPDCPFGLMVTLAHDSAPPVRAALAANPRVLQSLLEHLSRDRQETVLIAAAGNPTATSEILDALAGSRKAAVRDAAVAALDAQADRGGATGTAPELLRDQVFERSRERRDAMLAERAAAAAASEEGAEEESAPKPVRTAPVRGFLPPVDA
;
A
#
# COMPACT_ATOMS: atom_id res chain seq x y z
N MET A 1 31.64 -36.55 18.59
CA MET A 1 31.37 -35.35 17.76
C MET A 1 29.95 -35.45 17.20
N ALA A 2 28.95 -34.93 17.90
CA ALA A 2 27.56 -34.98 17.46
C ALA A 2 27.23 -33.71 16.64
N ARG A 3 27.42 -33.73 15.32
CA ARG A 3 26.93 -32.68 14.39
C ARG A 3 25.45 -32.93 14.01
N GLY A 4 24.62 -33.28 14.97
CA GLY A 4 23.33 -33.93 14.69
C GLY A 4 22.07 -33.05 14.81
N PHE A 5 22.09 -31.98 15.61
CA PHE A 5 20.83 -31.37 16.06
C PHE A 5 20.61 -29.90 15.69
N ASN A 6 21.60 -29.17 15.19
CA ASN A 6 21.47 -27.71 14.99
C ASN A 6 20.48 -27.26 13.88
N TYR A 7 19.77 -28.17 13.22
CA TYR A 7 18.91 -27.88 12.07
C TYR A 7 17.40 -28.05 12.37
N ALA A 8 17.02 -28.17 13.65
CA ALA A 8 15.62 -28.19 14.05
C ALA A 8 15.22 -26.87 14.74
N PRO A 9 13.95 -26.42 14.61
CA PRO A 9 13.41 -25.32 15.40
C PRO A 9 13.65 -25.56 16.89
N GLY A 10 14.26 -24.59 17.59
CA GLY A 10 14.59 -24.69 19.02
C GLY A 10 15.85 -25.51 19.35
N ALA A 11 16.60 -26.00 18.36
CA ALA A 11 17.78 -26.85 18.61
C ALA A 11 19.12 -26.09 18.63
N SER A 12 19.11 -24.81 18.28
CA SER A 12 20.27 -23.91 18.43
C SER A 12 19.80 -22.54 18.89
N ASP A 13 20.55 -21.94 19.81
CA ASP A 13 20.28 -20.59 20.34
C ASP A 13 20.08 -19.55 19.22
N GLU A 14 20.82 -19.67 18.11
CA GLU A 14 20.68 -18.80 16.93
C GLU A 14 19.29 -18.85 16.27
N VAL A 15 18.61 -20.00 16.30
CA VAL A 15 17.27 -20.16 15.70
C VAL A 15 16.21 -19.55 16.62
N GLN A 16 16.41 -19.70 17.94
CA GLN A 16 15.57 -19.04 18.92
C GLN A 16 15.72 -17.52 18.78
N GLU A 17 16.96 -17.04 18.76
CA GLU A 17 17.30 -15.63 18.59
C GLU A 17 16.70 -15.07 17.30
N ALA A 18 16.80 -15.78 16.17
CA ALA A 18 16.22 -15.38 14.89
C ALA A 18 14.69 -15.16 14.94
N SER A 19 14.00 -15.86 15.84
CA SER A 19 12.55 -15.78 16.00
C SER A 19 12.12 -14.70 16.99
N ASP A 20 13.05 -14.12 17.76
CA ASP A 20 12.72 -13.19 18.84
C ASP A 20 12.23 -11.83 18.32
N GLU A 21 11.18 -11.28 18.95
CA GLU A 21 10.63 -9.97 18.62
C GLU A 21 11.55 -8.88 19.20
N GLY A 22 12.20 -8.06 18.34
CA GLY A 22 13.08 -6.97 18.78
C GLY A 22 14.56 -7.08 18.40
N LEU A 23 14.92 -8.01 17.52
CA LEU A 23 16.25 -8.08 16.91
C LEU A 23 16.66 -6.76 16.25
N SER A 24 17.92 -6.36 16.44
CA SER A 24 18.48 -5.21 15.72
C SER A 24 18.64 -5.54 14.23
N LYS A 25 18.59 -4.51 13.37
CA LYS A 25 18.79 -4.68 11.92
C LYS A 25 20.16 -5.28 11.59
N GLU A 26 21.19 -4.87 12.30
CA GLU A 26 22.55 -5.41 12.16
C GLU A 26 22.57 -6.91 12.49
N ARG A 27 21.93 -7.31 13.58
CA ARG A 27 21.86 -8.72 13.97
C ARG A 27 21.08 -9.57 12.99
N MET A 28 19.98 -9.04 12.43
CA MET A 28 19.25 -9.71 11.35
C MET A 28 20.11 -9.91 10.10
N LEU A 29 20.97 -8.95 9.75
CA LEU A 29 21.89 -9.09 8.62
C LEU A 29 22.93 -10.19 8.87
N GLU A 30 23.46 -10.27 10.07
CA GLU A 30 24.39 -11.34 10.47
C GLU A 30 23.73 -12.73 10.41
N LEU A 31 22.55 -12.87 11.02
CA LEU A 31 21.80 -14.14 11.05
C LEU A 31 21.31 -14.54 9.65
N GLY A 32 20.94 -13.57 8.82
CA GLY A 32 20.59 -13.79 7.42
C GLY A 32 21.75 -14.29 6.54
N GLY A 33 22.99 -14.13 6.99
CA GLY A 33 24.19 -14.72 6.39
C GLY A 33 24.61 -16.05 7.01
N SER A 34 23.88 -16.57 8.00
CA SER A 34 24.24 -17.81 8.70
C SER A 34 24.28 -19.01 7.75
N ARG A 35 25.17 -19.97 8.02
CA ARG A 35 25.24 -21.24 7.29
C ARG A 35 24.00 -22.11 7.54
N ASN A 36 23.30 -21.87 8.65
CA ASN A 36 22.10 -22.62 9.00
C ASN A 36 20.90 -22.11 8.20
N ALA A 37 20.33 -22.95 7.34
CA ALA A 37 19.16 -22.59 6.54
C ALA A 37 17.93 -22.28 7.41
N VAL A 38 17.80 -22.92 8.59
CA VAL A 38 16.67 -22.70 9.51
C VAL A 38 16.72 -21.30 10.12
N VAL A 39 17.92 -20.81 10.44
CA VAL A 39 18.11 -19.42 10.92
C VAL A 39 17.70 -18.44 9.82
N ARG A 40 18.17 -18.66 8.58
CA ARG A 40 17.81 -17.79 7.45
C ARG A 40 16.31 -17.84 7.12
N GLU A 41 15.68 -19.00 7.26
CA GLU A 41 14.24 -19.20 7.10
C GLU A 41 13.44 -18.42 8.16
N ALA A 42 13.85 -18.52 9.43
CA ALA A 42 13.24 -17.76 10.51
C ALA A 42 13.32 -16.26 10.24
N ILE A 43 14.49 -15.75 9.81
CA ILE A 43 14.66 -14.34 9.43
C ILE A 43 13.79 -13.95 8.22
N ALA A 44 13.68 -14.82 7.21
CA ALA A 44 12.88 -14.58 6.00
C ALA A 44 11.38 -14.42 6.30
N ALA A 45 10.87 -15.16 7.29
CA ALA A 45 9.47 -15.11 7.70
C ALA A 45 9.09 -13.83 8.46
N ARG A 46 10.08 -13.05 8.92
CA ARG A 46 9.81 -11.91 9.80
C ARG A 46 9.21 -10.70 9.07
N PRO A 47 8.20 -10.02 9.66
CA PRO A 47 7.61 -8.83 9.08
C PRO A 47 8.52 -7.58 9.13
N ASP A 48 9.61 -7.60 9.91
CA ASP A 48 10.59 -6.51 10.05
C ASP A 48 11.88 -6.77 9.25
N CYS A 49 11.89 -7.79 8.38
CA CYS A 49 13.03 -8.14 7.55
C CYS A 49 13.47 -6.95 6.65
N PRO A 50 14.74 -6.51 6.72
CA PRO A 50 15.23 -5.40 5.92
C PRO A 50 15.21 -5.70 4.41
N PHE A 51 14.85 -4.71 3.58
CA PHE A 51 14.76 -4.90 2.12
C PHE A 51 16.04 -5.44 1.48
N GLY A 52 17.21 -4.95 1.87
CA GLY A 52 18.48 -5.45 1.34
C GLY A 52 18.70 -6.93 1.62
N LEU A 53 18.21 -7.42 2.76
CA LEU A 53 18.26 -8.83 3.13
C LEU A 53 17.19 -9.65 2.40
N MET A 54 15.99 -9.10 2.17
CA MET A 54 14.98 -9.78 1.35
C MET A 54 15.51 -10.11 -0.05
N VAL A 55 16.27 -9.19 -0.66
CA VAL A 55 16.87 -9.41 -1.99
C VAL A 55 17.84 -10.59 -1.99
N THR A 56 18.67 -10.72 -0.95
CA THR A 56 19.62 -11.84 -0.85
C THR A 56 18.88 -13.15 -0.58
N LEU A 57 17.90 -13.15 0.32
CA LEU A 57 17.10 -14.33 0.68
C LEU A 57 16.20 -14.81 -0.45
N ALA A 58 15.74 -13.92 -1.34
CA ALA A 58 14.97 -14.31 -2.54
C ALA A 58 15.77 -15.19 -3.50
N HIS A 59 17.09 -15.08 -3.47
CA HIS A 59 18.01 -15.89 -4.29
C HIS A 59 18.70 -16.99 -3.48
N ASP A 60 18.24 -17.28 -2.26
CA ASP A 60 18.86 -18.27 -1.40
C ASP A 60 18.85 -19.65 -2.07
N SER A 61 19.91 -20.42 -1.87
CA SER A 61 19.99 -21.81 -2.35
C SER A 61 18.90 -22.72 -1.78
N ALA A 62 18.45 -22.47 -0.55
CA ALA A 62 17.53 -23.31 0.20
C ALA A 62 16.07 -22.97 -0.15
N PRO A 63 15.29 -23.91 -0.70
CA PRO A 63 13.87 -23.68 -1.00
C PRO A 63 13.01 -23.26 0.21
N PRO A 64 13.21 -23.80 1.43
CA PRO A 64 12.45 -23.37 2.61
C PRO A 64 12.59 -21.88 2.90
N VAL A 65 13.81 -21.34 2.78
CA VAL A 65 14.08 -19.90 2.99
C VAL A 65 13.32 -19.04 1.97
N ARG A 66 13.35 -19.44 0.69
CA ARG A 66 12.61 -18.74 -0.37
C ARG A 66 11.10 -18.83 -0.19
N ALA A 67 10.59 -19.97 0.30
CA ALA A 67 9.18 -20.15 0.60
C ALA A 67 8.73 -19.30 1.79
N ALA A 68 9.53 -19.22 2.85
CA ALA A 68 9.28 -18.35 4.00
C ALA A 68 9.23 -16.87 3.58
N LEU A 69 10.15 -16.44 2.70
CA LEU A 69 10.11 -15.09 2.14
C LEU A 69 8.87 -14.87 1.27
N ALA A 70 8.50 -15.85 0.44
CA ALA A 70 7.32 -15.77 -0.42
C ALA A 70 6.01 -15.69 0.39
N ALA A 71 5.96 -16.29 1.59
CA ALA A 71 4.80 -16.21 2.49
C ALA A 71 4.77 -14.92 3.32
N ASN A 72 5.84 -14.12 3.32
CA ASN A 72 5.96 -12.95 4.16
C ASN A 72 4.98 -11.83 3.71
N PRO A 73 4.10 -11.33 4.59
CA PRO A 73 3.08 -10.34 4.23
C PRO A 73 3.65 -8.96 3.86
N ARG A 74 4.94 -8.72 4.11
CA ARG A 74 5.64 -7.47 3.76
C ARG A 74 6.68 -7.65 2.67
N VAL A 75 6.67 -8.78 1.97
CA VAL A 75 7.55 -9.01 0.82
C VAL A 75 7.32 -7.93 -0.24
N LEU A 76 8.41 -7.47 -0.85
CA LEU A 76 8.34 -6.54 -1.97
C LEU A 76 7.67 -7.22 -3.17
N GLN A 77 6.77 -6.48 -3.83
CA GLN A 77 6.03 -6.97 -5.00
C GLN A 77 6.97 -7.52 -6.09
N SER A 78 8.05 -6.82 -6.40
CA SER A 78 9.05 -7.25 -7.38
C SER A 78 9.76 -8.56 -7.00
N LEU A 79 9.96 -8.81 -5.70
CA LEU A 79 10.52 -10.07 -5.22
C LEU A 79 9.47 -11.18 -5.26
N LEU A 80 8.21 -10.89 -4.96
CA LEU A 80 7.12 -11.87 -5.07
C LEU A 80 6.91 -12.29 -6.54
N GLU A 81 6.97 -11.35 -7.49
CA GLU A 81 6.97 -11.66 -8.92
C GLU A 81 8.15 -12.55 -9.32
N HIS A 82 9.33 -12.34 -8.75
CA HIS A 82 10.47 -13.23 -8.97
C HIS A 82 10.21 -14.64 -8.42
N LEU A 83 9.74 -14.74 -7.17
CA LEU A 83 9.46 -16.00 -6.49
C LEU A 83 8.28 -16.77 -7.11
N SER A 84 7.33 -16.08 -7.76
CA SER A 84 6.24 -16.72 -8.52
C SER A 84 6.71 -17.53 -9.73
N ARG A 85 7.97 -17.34 -10.14
CA ARG A 85 8.61 -18.08 -11.24
C ARG A 85 9.59 -19.15 -10.75
N ASP A 86 9.59 -19.44 -9.45
CA ASP A 86 10.47 -20.44 -8.86
C ASP A 86 10.18 -21.85 -9.41
N ARG A 87 11.19 -22.71 -9.38
CA ARG A 87 11.08 -24.11 -9.80
C ARG A 87 10.46 -24.97 -8.71
N GLN A 88 10.57 -24.56 -7.45
CA GLN A 88 10.16 -25.33 -6.29
C GLN A 88 8.68 -25.15 -5.99
N GLU A 89 7.98 -26.26 -5.80
CA GLU A 89 6.53 -26.26 -5.59
C GLU A 89 6.13 -25.54 -4.30
N THR A 90 6.88 -25.75 -3.22
CA THR A 90 6.63 -25.11 -1.92
C THR A 90 6.70 -23.59 -1.99
N VAL A 91 7.63 -23.04 -2.78
CA VAL A 91 7.78 -21.59 -2.98
C VAL A 91 6.60 -21.02 -3.76
N LEU A 92 6.15 -21.72 -4.80
CA LEU A 92 5.00 -21.30 -5.61
C LEU A 92 3.70 -21.31 -4.81
N ILE A 93 3.48 -22.32 -3.96
CA ILE A 93 2.32 -22.39 -3.06
C ILE A 93 2.36 -21.25 -2.05
N ALA A 94 3.52 -20.97 -1.46
CA ALA A 94 3.69 -19.85 -0.53
C ALA A 94 3.43 -18.50 -1.19
N ALA A 95 3.89 -18.31 -2.44
CA ALA A 95 3.62 -17.11 -3.22
C ALA A 95 2.12 -16.95 -3.54
N ALA A 96 1.43 -18.03 -3.90
CA ALA A 96 -0.02 -18.01 -4.14
C ALA A 96 -0.82 -17.65 -2.87
N GLY A 97 -0.38 -18.15 -1.70
CA GLY A 97 -1.04 -17.86 -0.42
C GLY A 97 -0.75 -16.47 0.14
N ASN A 98 0.12 -15.68 -0.48
CA ASN A 98 0.51 -14.38 0.07
C ASN A 98 -0.62 -13.34 -0.08
N PRO A 99 -1.00 -12.60 0.98
CA PRO A 99 -2.02 -11.55 0.89
C PRO A 99 -1.65 -10.40 -0.06
N THR A 100 -0.37 -10.16 -0.35
CA THR A 100 0.09 -9.11 -1.27
C THR A 100 0.16 -9.59 -2.72
N ALA A 101 -0.08 -10.87 -3.00
CA ALA A 101 -0.09 -11.39 -4.36
C ALA A 101 -1.15 -10.68 -5.21
N THR A 102 -0.75 -10.18 -6.38
CA THR A 102 -1.66 -9.57 -7.34
C THR A 102 -2.40 -10.63 -8.14
N SER A 103 -3.56 -10.27 -8.70
CA SER A 103 -4.32 -11.15 -9.57
C SER A 103 -3.48 -11.67 -10.74
N GLU A 104 -2.61 -10.84 -11.31
CA GLU A 104 -1.68 -11.23 -12.39
C GLU A 104 -0.74 -12.38 -12.00
N ILE A 105 -0.22 -12.36 -10.76
CA ILE A 105 0.63 -13.43 -10.23
C ILE A 105 -0.18 -14.70 -10.05
N LEU A 106 -1.38 -14.58 -9.47
CA LEU A 106 -2.25 -15.73 -9.21
C LEU A 106 -2.73 -16.37 -10.51
N ASP A 107 -3.10 -15.58 -11.53
CA ASP A 107 -3.48 -16.07 -12.85
C ASP A 107 -2.34 -16.85 -13.52
N ALA A 108 -1.10 -16.34 -13.41
CA ALA A 108 0.08 -17.04 -13.91
C ALA A 108 0.29 -18.38 -13.18
N LEU A 109 0.07 -18.43 -11.86
CA LEU A 109 0.19 -19.65 -11.05
C LEU A 109 -0.96 -20.64 -11.30
N ALA A 110 -2.17 -20.17 -11.60
CA ALA A 110 -3.31 -21.00 -11.99
C ALA A 110 -3.07 -21.75 -13.33
N GLY A 111 -2.21 -21.20 -14.20
CA GLY A 111 -1.73 -21.88 -15.41
C GLY A 111 -0.61 -22.90 -15.19
N SER A 112 -0.15 -23.11 -13.94
CA SER A 112 0.98 -23.99 -13.64
C SER A 112 0.69 -25.46 -13.96
N ARG A 113 1.71 -26.22 -14.36
CA ARG A 113 1.58 -27.68 -14.58
C ARG A 113 1.35 -28.47 -13.30
N LYS A 114 1.73 -27.92 -12.14
CA LYS A 114 1.62 -28.58 -10.83
C LYS A 114 0.22 -28.38 -10.25
N ALA A 115 -0.47 -29.48 -9.93
CA ALA A 115 -1.85 -29.43 -9.44
C ALA A 115 -1.99 -28.62 -8.16
N ALA A 116 -1.15 -28.89 -7.15
CA ALA A 116 -1.25 -28.20 -5.86
C ALA A 116 -1.03 -26.68 -5.97
N VAL A 117 -0.18 -26.23 -6.90
CA VAL A 117 0.03 -24.80 -7.16
C VAL A 117 -1.22 -24.16 -7.78
N ARG A 118 -1.85 -24.85 -8.74
CA ARG A 118 -3.08 -24.35 -9.37
C ARG A 118 -4.20 -24.25 -8.33
N ASP A 119 -4.39 -25.30 -7.55
CA ASP A 119 -5.45 -25.35 -6.54
C ASP A 119 -5.25 -24.24 -5.49
N ALA A 120 -4.00 -24.00 -5.07
CA ALA A 120 -3.66 -22.90 -4.17
C ALA A 120 -3.93 -21.52 -4.81
N ALA A 121 -3.59 -21.34 -6.09
CA ALA A 121 -3.80 -20.08 -6.80
C ALA A 121 -5.29 -19.77 -7.01
N VAL A 122 -6.09 -20.78 -7.38
CA VAL A 122 -7.55 -20.66 -7.52
C VAL A 122 -8.19 -20.32 -6.18
N ALA A 123 -7.83 -21.04 -5.11
CA ALA A 123 -8.33 -20.74 -3.78
C ALA A 123 -7.96 -19.31 -3.32
N ALA A 124 -6.78 -18.82 -3.69
CA ALA A 124 -6.36 -17.45 -3.39
C ALA A 124 -7.16 -16.41 -4.20
N LEU A 125 -7.43 -16.66 -5.48
CA LEU A 125 -8.28 -15.81 -6.34
C LEU A 125 -9.71 -15.73 -5.80
N ASP A 126 -10.29 -16.87 -5.43
CA ASP A 126 -11.63 -16.95 -4.85
C ASP A 126 -11.68 -16.14 -3.54
N ALA A 127 -10.70 -16.34 -2.66
CA ALA A 127 -10.60 -15.57 -1.41
C ALA A 127 -10.36 -14.07 -1.64
N GLN A 128 -9.74 -13.66 -2.76
CA GLN A 128 -9.62 -12.24 -3.13
C GLN A 128 -10.95 -11.68 -3.65
N ALA A 129 -11.70 -12.45 -4.44
CA ALA A 129 -13.02 -12.06 -4.91
C ALA A 129 -14.00 -11.85 -3.75
N ASP A 130 -13.98 -12.74 -2.75
CA ASP A 130 -14.81 -12.62 -1.54
C ASP A 130 -14.46 -11.35 -0.73
N ARG A 131 -13.17 -10.98 -0.66
CA ARG A 131 -12.72 -9.75 -0.01
C ARG A 131 -13.11 -8.49 -0.79
N GLY A 132 -13.01 -8.54 -2.12
CA GLY A 132 -13.41 -7.45 -3.02
C GLY A 132 -14.92 -7.21 -3.06
N GLY A 133 -15.73 -8.24 -2.80
CA GLY A 133 -17.19 -8.14 -2.66
C GLY A 133 -17.64 -7.26 -1.50
N ALA A 134 -16.81 -7.07 -0.46
CA ALA A 134 -17.09 -6.16 0.65
C ALA A 134 -16.62 -4.71 0.40
N THR A 135 -15.69 -4.51 -0.55
CA THR A 135 -15.15 -3.18 -0.94
C THR A 135 -15.59 -2.79 -2.35
N GLY A 136 -16.85 -3.06 -2.69
CA GLY A 136 -17.48 -2.59 -3.91
C GLY A 136 -17.68 -1.07 -3.90
N THR A 137 -16.60 -0.30 -3.98
CA THR A 137 -16.68 1.08 -4.48
C THR A 137 -15.67 1.20 -5.61
N ALA A 138 -16.11 0.82 -6.80
CA ALA A 138 -15.40 1.10 -8.03
C ALA A 138 -15.03 2.60 -8.08
N PRO A 139 -13.83 2.97 -8.57
CA PRO A 139 -13.40 4.37 -8.64
C PRO A 139 -14.33 5.25 -9.50
N GLU A 140 -15.09 4.66 -10.44
CA GLU A 140 -16.18 5.37 -11.15
C GLU A 140 -17.30 5.81 -10.21
N LEU A 141 -17.76 4.92 -9.31
CA LEU A 141 -18.80 5.24 -8.33
C LEU A 141 -18.33 6.29 -7.31
N LEU A 142 -17.03 6.32 -6.97
CA LEU A 142 -16.46 7.35 -6.09
C LEU A 142 -16.41 8.73 -6.76
N ARG A 143 -16.09 8.79 -8.05
CA ARG A 143 -16.12 10.05 -8.82
C ARG A 143 -17.53 10.60 -8.89
N ASP A 144 -18.51 9.73 -9.17
CA ASP A 144 -19.91 10.11 -9.26
C ASP A 144 -20.46 10.57 -7.90
N GLN A 145 -20.12 9.88 -6.82
CA GLN A 145 -20.53 10.28 -5.46
C GLN A 145 -19.94 11.63 -5.03
N VAL A 146 -18.68 11.93 -5.35
CA VAL A 146 -18.07 13.23 -5.05
C VAL A 146 -18.72 14.34 -5.88
N PHE A 147 -19.07 14.06 -7.13
CA PHE A 147 -19.72 15.03 -8.02
C PHE A 147 -21.15 15.35 -7.57
N GLU A 148 -21.93 14.32 -7.22
CA GLU A 148 -23.29 14.49 -6.70
C GLU A 148 -23.29 15.20 -5.34
N ARG A 149 -22.40 14.81 -4.40
CA ARG A 149 -22.25 15.50 -3.12
C ARG A 149 -21.81 16.97 -3.27
N SER A 150 -21.07 17.29 -4.33
CA SER A 150 -20.70 18.67 -4.68
C SER A 150 -21.86 19.46 -5.27
N ARG A 151 -22.72 18.82 -6.09
CA ARG A 151 -23.97 19.43 -6.59
C ARG A 151 -24.93 19.73 -5.45
N GLU A 152 -25.21 18.76 -4.59
CA GLU A 152 -26.08 18.93 -3.43
C GLU A 152 -25.64 20.09 -2.53
N ARG A 153 -24.33 20.21 -2.27
CA ARG A 153 -23.76 21.33 -1.50
C ARG A 153 -23.95 22.68 -2.19
N ARG A 154 -23.81 22.73 -3.51
CA ARG A 154 -24.02 23.97 -4.29
C ARG A 154 -25.49 24.35 -4.27
N ASP A 155 -26.38 23.40 -4.48
CA ASP A 155 -27.82 23.62 -4.52
C ASP A 155 -28.34 24.05 -3.14
N ALA A 156 -27.81 23.47 -2.06
CA ALA A 156 -28.07 23.93 -0.70
C ALA A 156 -27.61 25.38 -0.46
N MET A 157 -26.39 25.76 -0.88
CA MET A 157 -25.93 27.14 -0.78
C MET A 157 -26.78 28.12 -1.59
N LEU A 158 -27.20 27.72 -2.80
CA LEU A 158 -28.06 28.55 -3.64
C LEU A 158 -29.46 28.70 -3.05
N ALA A 159 -30.01 27.64 -2.44
CA ALA A 159 -31.28 27.68 -1.74
C ALA A 159 -31.21 28.57 -0.48
N GLU A 160 -30.15 28.46 0.33
CA GLU A 160 -29.91 29.33 1.48
C GLU A 160 -29.76 30.81 1.05
N ARG A 161 -29.03 31.06 -0.04
CA ARG A 161 -28.86 32.41 -0.58
C ARG A 161 -30.15 32.97 -1.17
N ALA A 162 -30.97 32.13 -1.83
CA ALA A 162 -32.29 32.52 -2.31
C ALA A 162 -33.25 32.80 -1.14
N ALA A 163 -33.19 32.01 -0.07
CA ALA A 163 -33.95 32.27 1.15
C ALA A 163 -33.51 33.56 1.85
N ALA A 164 -32.19 33.83 1.91
CA ALA A 164 -31.65 35.08 2.42
C ALA A 164 -32.01 36.29 1.53
N ALA A 165 -32.05 36.11 0.21
CA ALA A 165 -32.48 37.13 -0.74
C ALA A 165 -33.98 37.45 -0.59
N ALA A 166 -34.84 36.44 -0.48
CA ALA A 166 -36.26 36.62 -0.21
C ALA A 166 -36.52 37.32 1.14
N ALA A 167 -35.74 36.97 2.18
CA ALA A 167 -35.80 37.65 3.48
C ALA A 167 -35.29 39.11 3.43
N SER A 168 -34.42 39.46 2.46
CA SER A 168 -33.97 40.83 2.23
C SER A 168 -34.89 41.64 1.29
N GLU A 169 -35.64 40.99 0.40
CA GLU A 169 -36.65 41.64 -0.46
C GLU A 169 -37.91 42.02 0.33
N GLU A 170 -38.18 41.38 1.46
CA GLU A 170 -39.21 41.83 2.41
C GLU A 170 -38.77 43.08 3.23
N GLY A 171 -37.54 43.59 3.07
CA GLY A 171 -36.95 44.60 3.96
C GLY A 171 -36.18 45.76 3.35
N ALA A 172 -36.19 46.01 2.03
CA ALA A 172 -35.37 47.09 1.46
C ALA A 172 -35.99 47.83 0.26
N GLU A 173 -37.00 48.65 0.50
CA GLU A 173 -37.16 49.91 -0.23
C GLU A 173 -36.19 50.94 0.38
N GLU A 174 -34.97 51.10 -0.14
CA GLU A 174 -34.10 52.20 0.30
C GLU A 174 -33.12 52.66 -0.80
N GLU A 175 -33.58 53.71 -1.50
CA GLU A 175 -32.87 54.92 -1.97
C GLU A 175 -31.40 54.80 -2.48
N SER A 176 -31.24 54.82 -3.81
CA SER A 176 -29.94 54.79 -4.49
C SER A 176 -29.21 56.13 -4.47
N ALA A 177 -28.15 56.27 -3.65
CA ALA A 177 -27.24 57.42 -3.70
C ALA A 177 -26.13 57.25 -4.76
N PRO A 178 -25.71 58.31 -5.49
CA PRO A 178 -24.71 58.22 -6.55
C PRO A 178 -23.27 58.05 -6.03
N LYS A 179 -22.48 57.24 -6.75
CA LYS A 179 -21.09 56.86 -6.38
C LYS A 179 -20.10 58.03 -6.57
N PRO A 180 -19.18 58.29 -5.63
CA PRO A 180 -18.16 59.34 -5.76
C PRO A 180 -17.05 58.94 -6.75
N VAL A 181 -16.69 59.85 -7.66
CA VAL A 181 -15.56 59.72 -8.60
C VAL A 181 -14.22 60.02 -7.93
N ARG A 182 -13.22 59.19 -8.23
CA ARG A 182 -11.88 59.17 -7.63
C ARG A 182 -11.00 60.31 -8.14
N THR A 183 -10.52 61.17 -7.26
CA THR A 183 -9.37 62.05 -7.53
C THR A 183 -8.34 61.89 -6.43
N ALA A 184 -7.63 60.76 -6.44
CA ALA A 184 -6.40 60.60 -5.69
C ALA A 184 -5.22 60.85 -6.64
N PRO A 185 -4.31 61.79 -6.36
CA PRO A 185 -3.16 62.07 -7.23
C PRO A 185 -2.21 60.87 -7.26
N VAL A 186 -1.78 60.50 -8.47
CA VAL A 186 -0.84 59.40 -8.71
C VAL A 186 0.52 59.79 -8.12
N ARG A 187 1.01 59.01 -7.14
CA ARG A 187 2.35 59.18 -6.57
C ARG A 187 3.40 59.15 -7.69
N GLY A 188 4.18 60.23 -7.80
CA GLY A 188 5.31 60.34 -8.74
C GLY A 188 5.18 61.39 -9.83
N PHE A 189 4.06 62.13 -9.91
CA PHE A 189 3.92 63.25 -10.83
C PHE A 189 4.15 64.59 -10.11
N LEU A 190 5.28 65.25 -10.37
CA LEU A 190 5.49 66.68 -10.10
C LEU A 190 5.40 67.43 -11.43
N PRO A 191 4.37 68.25 -11.67
CA PRO A 191 4.39 69.16 -12.81
C PRO A 191 5.48 70.24 -12.61
N PRO A 192 6.12 70.71 -13.68
CA PRO A 192 7.19 71.72 -13.60
C PRO A 192 6.67 73.03 -12.98
N VAL A 193 7.45 73.59 -12.06
CA VAL A 193 7.26 74.94 -11.52
C VAL A 193 7.83 75.93 -12.52
N ASP A 194 6.96 76.66 -13.22
CA ASP A 194 7.36 77.84 -13.97
C ASP A 194 7.65 78.99 -12.98
N ALA A 195 8.71 79.74 -13.29
CA ALA A 195 9.35 80.78 -12.49
C ALA A 195 8.52 82.07 -12.30
#